data_AF-A0A7C3PG48-F1
#
_entry.id   AF-A0A7C3PG48-F1
#
_cell.length_a   1.000
_cell.length_b   1.000
_cell.length_c   1.000
_cell.angle_alpha   90.00
_cell.angle_beta   90.00
_cell.angle_gamma   90.00
#
_symmetry.space_group_name_H-M   'P 1'
#
loop_
_entity.id
_entity.type
_entity.pdbx_description
1 polymer ?
#
loop_
_entity_poly.entity_id
_entity_poly.type
_entity_poly.pdbx_seq_one_letter_code
_entity_poly.pdbx_strand_id
1 'polypeptide(L)'
;MRSDGRRQAGLRRAEAQWVGQADGGATAGGGSRVRFLLAIGVLLLVIATVFSLQNTAAVTLVFLGWRLPTTLALAVIGAALAGGVIVYLASLVTIGELRARLRAAESRLREGERERTERPAEPRA
;
A
#
# COMPACT_ATOMS: atom_id res chain seq x y z
N MET A 1 -57.64 17.92 -2.36
CA MET A 1 -56.58 17.95 -1.34
C MET A 1 -56.24 16.51 -0.92
N ARG A 2 -55.31 15.82 -1.61
CA ARG A 2 -54.67 14.52 -1.27
C ARG A 2 -54.11 13.87 -2.55
N SER A 3 -52.90 14.23 -2.97
CA SER A 3 -52.18 13.46 -4.02
C SER A 3 -50.65 13.53 -3.95
N ASP A 4 -50.06 14.17 -2.93
CA ASP A 4 -48.62 14.47 -2.92
C ASP A 4 -47.73 13.42 -2.20
N GLY A 5 -48.34 12.49 -1.45
CA GLY A 5 -47.59 11.54 -0.62
C GLY A 5 -46.79 10.47 -1.38
N ARG A 6 -47.08 10.21 -2.66
CA ARG A 6 -46.39 9.17 -3.44
C ARG A 6 -45.08 9.62 -4.08
N ARG A 7 -44.89 10.94 -4.30
CA ARG A 7 -43.66 11.47 -4.90
C ARG A 7 -42.52 11.58 -3.89
N GLN A 8 -42.83 11.88 -2.63
CA GLN A 8 -41.81 12.02 -1.58
C GLN A 8 -41.21 10.67 -1.14
N ALA A 9 -41.97 9.57 -1.21
CA ALA A 9 -41.48 8.25 -0.82
C ALA A 9 -40.41 7.68 -1.78
N GLY A 10 -40.39 8.14 -3.04
CA GLY A 10 -39.36 7.76 -4.01
C GLY A 10 -38.05 8.51 -3.81
N LEU A 11 -38.12 9.80 -3.47
CA LEU A 11 -36.94 10.66 -3.31
C LEU A 11 -36.13 10.29 -2.06
N ARG A 12 -36.80 9.93 -0.96
CA ARG A 12 -36.10 9.48 0.27
C ARG A 12 -35.35 8.15 0.09
N ARG A 13 -35.79 7.29 -0.84
CA ARG A 13 -35.07 6.06 -1.18
C ARG A 13 -33.86 6.32 -2.07
N ALA A 14 -33.98 7.27 -3.00
CA ALA A 14 -32.84 7.70 -3.81
C ALA A 14 -31.73 8.28 -2.91
N GLU A 15 -32.06 9.18 -1.97
CA GLU A 15 -31.08 9.75 -1.03
C GLU A 15 -30.39 8.69 -0.16
N ALA A 16 -31.13 7.68 0.33
CA ALA A 16 -30.56 6.60 1.12
C ALA A 16 -29.61 5.69 0.31
N GLN A 17 -29.83 5.52 -0.99
CA GLN A 17 -28.94 4.73 -1.86
C GLN A 17 -27.62 5.45 -2.16
N TRP A 18 -27.61 6.79 -2.28
CA TRP A 18 -26.38 7.53 -2.56
C TRP A 18 -25.41 7.54 -1.37
N VAL A 19 -25.92 7.53 -0.13
CA VAL A 19 -25.08 7.57 1.08
C VAL A 19 -24.35 6.23 1.34
N GLY A 20 -24.88 5.10 0.86
CA GLY A 20 -24.27 3.77 1.07
C GLY A 20 -23.26 3.34 0.00
N GLN A 21 -23.13 4.08 -1.11
CA GLN A 21 -22.37 3.63 -2.28
C GLN A 21 -20.95 4.22 -2.39
N ALA A 22 -20.58 5.18 -1.54
CA ALA A 22 -19.30 5.87 -1.60
C ALA A 22 -18.12 5.11 -0.94
N ASP A 23 -18.38 4.09 -0.11
CA ASP A 23 -17.32 3.52 0.76
C ASP A 23 -16.67 2.22 0.25
N GLY A 24 -17.12 1.65 -0.88
CA GLY A 24 -16.76 0.29 -1.27
C GLY A 24 -15.56 0.09 -2.22
N GLY A 25 -14.96 1.16 -2.76
CA GLY A 25 -14.18 1.06 -4.00
C GLY A 25 -12.65 0.95 -3.92
N ALA A 26 -12.00 1.26 -2.81
CA ALA A 26 -10.58 1.63 -2.85
C ALA A 26 -9.55 0.62 -2.32
N THR A 27 -9.95 -0.50 -1.69
CA THR A 27 -9.01 -1.33 -0.91
C THR A 27 -8.83 -2.79 -1.39
N ALA A 28 -9.55 -3.24 -2.43
CA ALA A 28 -9.60 -4.66 -2.79
C ALA A 28 -8.31 -5.25 -3.41
N GLY A 29 -7.34 -4.45 -3.83
CA GLY A 29 -6.16 -4.93 -4.57
C GLY A 29 -4.84 -5.07 -3.80
N GLY A 30 -4.72 -4.44 -2.62
CA GLY A 30 -3.44 -4.34 -1.90
C GLY A 30 -3.09 -5.57 -1.05
N GLY A 31 -4.08 -6.13 -0.36
CA GLY A 31 -3.85 -7.20 0.62
C GLY A 31 -3.40 -8.53 0.01
N SER A 32 -3.89 -8.87 -1.20
CA SER A 32 -3.53 -10.10 -1.89
C SER A 32 -2.08 -10.11 -2.38
N ARG A 33 -1.60 -8.97 -2.91
CA ARG A 33 -0.21 -8.83 -3.38
C ARG A 33 0.79 -8.88 -2.24
N VAL A 34 0.51 -8.21 -1.13
CA VAL A 34 1.39 -8.24 0.06
C VAL A 34 1.48 -9.66 0.63
N ARG A 35 0.35 -10.36 0.76
CA ARG A 35 0.33 -11.75 1.22
C ARG A 35 1.10 -12.68 0.27
N PHE A 36 0.98 -12.47 -1.03
CA PHE A 36 1.71 -13.24 -2.04
C PHE A 36 3.23 -13.00 -1.96
N LEU A 37 3.67 -11.75 -1.84
CA LEU A 37 5.09 -11.41 -1.68
C LEU A 37 5.67 -11.98 -0.38
N LEU A 38 4.90 -11.93 0.72
CA LEU A 38 5.29 -12.55 1.99
C LEU A 38 5.42 -14.08 1.85
N ALA A 39 4.46 -14.73 1.18
CA ALA A 39 4.53 -16.17 0.92
C ALA A 39 5.78 -16.55 0.11
N ILE A 40 6.11 -15.79 -0.94
CA ILE A 40 7.34 -15.97 -1.71
C ILE A 40 8.58 -15.75 -0.84
N GLY A 41 8.62 -14.69 -0.04
CA GLY A 41 9.75 -14.40 0.85
C GLY A 41 10.00 -15.52 1.85
N VAL A 42 8.94 -16.04 2.48
CA VAL A 42 9.03 -17.20 3.39
C VAL A 42 9.49 -18.45 2.64
N LEU A 43 8.97 -18.71 1.45
CA LEU A 43 9.38 -19.85 0.63
C LEU A 43 10.87 -19.78 0.29
N LEU A 44 11.36 -18.62 -0.14
CA LEU A 44 12.77 -18.39 -0.41
C LEU A 44 13.62 -18.58 0.84
N LEU A 45 13.17 -18.11 2.00
CA LEU A 45 13.86 -18.28 3.29
C LEU A 45 13.98 -19.77 3.66
N VAL A 46 12.93 -20.55 3.45
CA VAL A 46 12.94 -22.00 3.68
C VAL A 46 13.92 -22.69 2.74
N ILE A 47 13.85 -22.40 1.43
CA ILE A 47 14.77 -22.97 0.43
C ILE A 47 16.23 -22.63 0.78
N ALA A 48 16.49 -21.36 1.07
CA ALA A 48 17.78 -20.86 1.54
C ALA A 48 18.31 -21.61 2.76
N THR A 49 17.45 -21.83 3.76
CA THR A 49 17.79 -22.53 5.00
C THR A 49 18.11 -23.99 4.72
N VAL A 50 17.26 -24.69 3.97
CA VAL A 50 17.47 -26.10 3.61
C VAL A 50 18.74 -26.27 2.79
N PHE A 51 18.95 -25.42 1.78
CA PHE A 51 20.16 -25.40 0.97
C PHE A 51 21.42 -25.19 1.81
N SER A 52 21.37 -24.29 2.80
CA SER A 52 22.47 -24.02 3.72
C SER A 52 22.76 -25.18 4.68
N LEU A 53 21.73 -25.89 5.14
CA LEU A 53 21.87 -27.06 6.00
C LEU A 53 22.40 -28.27 5.22
N GLN A 54 22.02 -28.41 3.95
CA GLN A 54 22.50 -29.48 3.08
C GLN A 54 23.91 -29.22 2.53
N ASN A 55 24.26 -27.95 2.27
CA ASN A 55 25.60 -27.54 1.85
C ASN A 55 26.33 -26.83 2.99
N THR A 56 26.86 -27.62 3.93
CA THR A 56 27.77 -27.16 4.99
C THR A 56 29.23 -27.03 4.51
N ALA A 57 29.47 -27.23 3.21
CA ALA A 57 30.78 -27.04 2.62
C ALA A 57 31.30 -25.62 2.92
N ALA A 58 32.53 -25.54 3.44
CA ALA A 58 33.18 -24.27 3.68
C ALA A 58 33.47 -23.60 2.33
N VAL A 59 32.82 -22.47 2.07
CA VAL A 59 33.07 -21.67 0.87
C VAL A 59 34.02 -20.55 1.26
N THR A 60 35.14 -20.47 0.53
CA THR A 60 36.09 -19.38 0.75
C THR A 60 35.57 -18.14 0.03
N LEU A 61 35.02 -17.19 0.79
CA LEU A 61 34.69 -15.88 0.23
C LEU A 61 35.98 -15.06 0.13
N VAL A 62 36.32 -14.67 -1.10
CA VAL A 62 37.43 -13.76 -1.39
C VAL A 62 36.85 -12.37 -1.54
N PHE A 63 36.96 -11.56 -0.49
CA PHE A 63 36.55 -10.16 -0.50
C PHE A 63 37.79 -9.29 -0.36
N LEU A 64 38.14 -8.55 -1.42
CA LEU A 64 39.21 -7.53 -1.41
C LEU A 64 40.57 -8.03 -0.85
N GLY A 65 40.90 -9.30 -1.09
CA GLY A 65 42.16 -9.94 -0.64
C GLY A 65 42.07 -10.72 0.67
N TRP A 66 41.00 -10.57 1.45
CA TRP A 66 40.76 -11.39 2.64
C TRP A 66 40.01 -12.67 2.28
N ARG A 67 40.53 -13.79 2.79
CA ARG A 67 39.93 -15.13 2.69
C ARG A 67 39.28 -15.46 4.03
N LEU A 68 37.97 -15.29 4.13
CA LEU A 68 37.24 -15.80 5.29
C LEU A 68 36.64 -17.16 4.92
N PRO A 69 37.03 -18.25 5.61
CA PRO A 69 36.30 -19.49 5.51
C PRO A 69 34.93 -19.26 6.15
N THR A 70 33.90 -19.19 5.32
CA THR A 70 32.54 -18.97 5.80
C THR A 70 31.62 -20.03 5.23
N THR A 71 30.53 -20.27 5.94
CA THR A 71 29.51 -21.18 5.47
C THR A 71 28.63 -20.47 4.45
N LEU A 72 28.12 -21.24 3.51
CA LEU A 72 27.06 -20.80 2.60
C LEU A 72 25.86 -20.20 3.36
N ALA A 73 25.55 -20.76 4.54
CA ALA A 73 24.53 -20.25 5.45
C ALA A 73 24.72 -18.76 5.80
N LEU A 74 25.94 -18.37 6.19
CA LEU A 74 26.26 -16.98 6.51
C LEU A 74 26.12 -16.06 5.29
N ALA A 75 26.51 -16.53 4.10
CA ALA A 75 26.36 -15.76 2.87
C ALA A 75 24.88 -15.52 2.51
N VAL A 76 24.04 -16.55 2.67
CA VAL A 76 22.60 -16.49 2.41
C VAL A 76 21.88 -15.60 3.43
N ILE A 77 22.23 -15.68 4.72
CA ILE A 77 21.72 -14.77 5.75
C ILE A 77 22.13 -13.33 5.43
N GLY A 78 23.39 -13.10 5.05
CA GLY A 78 23.88 -11.78 4.64
C GLY A 78 23.10 -11.20 3.45
N ALA A 79 22.83 -12.02 2.43
CA ALA A 79 22.03 -11.63 1.28
C ALA A 79 20.58 -11.30 1.66
N ALA A 80 19.96 -12.09 2.55
CA ALA A 80 18.62 -11.84 3.05
C ALA A 80 18.54 -10.52 3.83
N LEU A 81 19.52 -10.25 4.70
CA LEU A 81 19.62 -8.98 5.43
C LEU A 81 19.80 -7.79 4.48
N ALA A 82 20.71 -7.90 3.51
CA ALA A 82 20.93 -6.86 2.51
C ALA A 82 19.66 -6.57 1.70
N GLY A 83 18.96 -7.61 1.24
CA GLY A 83 17.68 -7.48 0.56
C GLY A 83 16.62 -6.81 1.45
N GLY A 84 16.53 -7.21 2.72
CA GLY A 84 15.61 -6.61 3.70
C GLY A 84 15.87 -5.12 3.92
N VAL A 85 17.15 -4.72 4.02
CA VAL A 85 17.54 -3.30 4.15
C VAL A 85 17.13 -2.50 2.91
N ILE A 86 17.36 -3.03 1.71
CA ILE A 86 16.98 -2.35 0.45
C ILE A 86 15.46 -2.13 0.40
N VAL A 87 14.68 -3.17 0.71
CA VAL A 87 13.21 -3.08 0.73
C VAL A 87 12.73 -2.09 1.79
N TYR A 88 13.35 -2.09 2.97
CA TYR A 88 13.05 -1.13 4.04
C TYR A 88 13.26 0.30 3.57
N LEU A 89 14.41 0.60 2.97
CA LEU A 89 14.72 1.94 2.45
C LEU A 89 13.73 2.34 1.33
N ALA A 90 13.41 1.44 0.40
CA ALA A 90 12.41 1.68 -0.63
C ALA A 90 11.01 1.97 -0.05
N SER A 91 10.64 1.28 1.04
CA SER A 91 9.38 1.51 1.74
C SER A 91 9.33 2.89 2.40
N LEU A 92 10.44 3.38 2.95
CA LEU A 92 10.52 4.72 3.55
C LEU A 92 10.25 5.81 2.50
N VAL A 93 10.85 5.68 1.31
CA VAL A 93 10.62 6.62 0.19
C VAL A 93 9.16 6.57 -0.25
N THR A 94 8.61 5.37 -0.43
CA THR A 94 7.23 5.16 -0.87
C THR A 94 6.21 5.78 0.10
N ILE A 95 6.40 5.62 1.41
CA ILE A 95 5.52 6.24 2.43
C ILE A 95 5.58 7.77 2.36
N GLY A 96 6.76 8.34 2.06
CA GLY A 96 6.92 9.78 1.83
C GLY A 96 6.09 10.28 0.66
N GLU A 97 6.12 9.58 -0.47
CA GLU A 97 5.29 9.92 -1.64
C GLU A 97 3.79 9.82 -1.35
N LEU A 98 3.36 8.79 -0.62
CA LEU A 98 1.96 8.64 -0.22
C LEU A 98 1.49 9.84 0.63
N ARG A 99 2.32 10.29 1.57
CA ARG A 99 2.02 11.49 2.38
C ARG A 99 1.95 12.76 1.56
N ALA A 100 2.84 12.92 0.57
CA ALA A 100 2.83 14.07 -0.33
C ALA A 100 1.55 14.09 -1.20
N ARG A 101 1.15 12.92 -1.72
CA ARG A 101 -0.10 12.78 -2.49
C ARG A 101 -1.34 13.06 -1.65
N LEU A 102 -1.35 12.64 -0.38
CA LEU A 102 -2.45 12.92 0.54
C LEU A 102 -2.61 14.43 0.77
N ARG A 103 -1.50 15.14 1.02
CA ARG A 103 -1.50 16.60 1.18
C ARG A 103 -1.95 17.34 -0.08
N ALA A 104 -1.54 16.86 -1.26
CA ALA A 104 -1.95 17.43 -2.54
C ALA A 104 -3.44 17.16 -2.85
N ALA A 105 -4.01 16.06 -2.35
CA ALA A 105 -5.44 15.80 -2.44
C ALA A 105 -6.25 16.73 -1.52
N GLU A 106 -5.78 16.95 -0.29
CA GLU A 106 -6.39 17.89 0.67
C GLU A 106 -6.39 19.34 0.16
N SER A 107 -5.31 19.79 -0.50
CA SER A 107 -5.25 21.16 -1.04
C SER A 107 -6.30 21.40 -2.11
N ARG A 108 -6.55 20.42 -2.99
CA ARG A 108 -7.58 20.50 -4.03
C ARG A 108 -8.99 20.54 -3.47
N LEU A 109 -9.25 19.83 -2.37
CA LEU A 109 -10.54 19.88 -1.67
C LEU A 109 -10.77 21.27 -1.06
N ARG A 110 -9.76 21.84 -0.42
CA ARG A 110 -9.84 23.20 0.16
C ARG A 110 -10.03 24.29 -0.90
N GLU A 111 -9.44 24.14 -2.08
CA GLU A 111 -9.68 25.06 -3.20
C GLU A 111 -11.13 24.98 -3.69
N GLY A 112 -11.68 23.78 -3.86
CA GLY A 112 -13.09 23.61 -4.23
C GLY A 112 -14.08 24.14 -3.18
N GLU A 113 -13.76 24.04 -1.88
CA GLU A 113 -14.56 24.64 -0.81
C GLU A 113 -14.51 26.17 -0.82
N ARG A 114 -13.36 26.77 -1.19
CA ARG A 114 -13.20 28.22 -1.34
C ARG A 114 -14.01 28.76 -2.51
N GLU A 115 -13.93 28.13 -3.68
CA GLU A 115 -14.74 28.51 -4.84
C GLU A 115 -16.25 28.42 -4.54
N ARG A 116 -16.67 27.43 -3.75
CA ARG A 116 -18.08 27.27 -3.35
C ARG A 116 -18.55 28.31 -2.34
N THR A 117 -17.64 28.83 -1.53
CA THR A 117 -17.91 29.89 -0.54
C THR A 117 -17.88 31.28 -1.19
N GLU A 118 -17.01 31.47 -2.18
CA GLU A 118 -16.88 32.72 -2.94
C GLU A 118 -17.94 32.90 -4.01
N ARG A 119 -18.54 31.81 -4.55
CA ARG A 119 -19.67 31.91 -5.47
C ARG A 119 -20.87 32.45 -4.69
N PRO A 120 -21.23 33.74 -4.83
CA PRO A 120 -22.32 34.33 -4.09
C PRO A 120 -23.58 33.59 -4.52
N ALA A 121 -24.46 33.27 -3.57
CA ALA A 121 -25.75 32.64 -3.84
C ALA A 121 -26.44 33.42 -4.96
N GLU A 122 -26.39 32.86 -6.16
CA GLU A 122 -27.00 33.41 -7.37
C GLU A 122 -28.49 33.58 -7.04
N PRO A 123 -29.01 34.83 -6.97
CA PRO A 123 -30.40 35.04 -6.66
C PRO A 123 -31.18 34.42 -7.82
N ARG A 124 -31.80 33.27 -7.58
CA ARG A 124 -32.78 32.68 -8.49
C ARG A 124 -33.98 33.62 -8.51
N ALA A 125 -33.95 34.55 -9.46
CA ALA A 125 -35.09 35.35 -9.88
C ALA A 125 -36.07 34.48 -10.69
#